data_AF-A0A9E4VMJ8-F1
#
_entry.id   AF-A0A9E4VMJ8-F1
#
_cell.length_a   1.000
_cell.length_b   1.000
_cell.length_c   1.000
_cell.angle_alpha   90.00
_cell.angle_beta   90.00
_cell.angle_gamma   90.00
#
_symmetry.space_group_name_H-M   'P 1'
#
loop_
_entity.id
_entity.type
_entity.pdbx_description
1 polymer ?
#
loop_
_entity_poly.entity_id
_entity_poly.type
_entity_poly.pdbx_seq_one_letter_code
_entity_poly.pdbx_strand_id
1 'polypeptide(L)'
;EGLEPHKTATILFWGTEQADTTIDISGSMDAKLKAVAAHKSQMDGRTEKEIEDFIKERAQLEVGGSGVEFVEAFRKITFRT
;
A
#
# COMPACT_ATOMS: atom_id res chain seq x y z
N GLU A 1 14.47 -4.70 29.83
CA GLU A 1 13.81 -3.48 29.31
C GLU A 1 12.46 -3.13 29.96
N GLY A 2 11.94 -3.85 30.97
CA GLY A 2 10.85 -3.35 31.84
C GLY A 2 9.60 -2.79 31.14
N LEU A 3 9.32 -3.22 29.90
CA LEU A 3 8.19 -2.71 29.12
C LEU A 3 6.91 -3.43 29.54
N GLU A 4 5.86 -2.66 29.79
CA GLU A 4 4.54 -3.17 30.11
C GLU A 4 3.83 -3.72 28.86
N PRO A 5 2.90 -4.69 29.01
CA PRO A 5 2.15 -5.23 27.88
C PRO A 5 1.29 -4.16 27.18
N HIS A 6 1.31 -4.17 25.85
CA HIS A 6 0.45 -3.32 25.02
C HIS A 6 -0.45 -4.18 24.12
N LYS A 7 -1.77 -4.00 24.23
CA LYS A 7 -2.76 -4.64 23.35
C LYS A 7 -3.13 -3.69 22.21
N THR A 8 -2.74 -4.02 20.99
CA THR A 8 -3.13 -3.25 19.80
C THR A 8 -4.61 -3.49 19.47
N ALA A 9 -5.29 -2.48 18.94
CA ALA A 9 -6.72 -2.56 18.62
C ALA A 9 -7.03 -3.18 17.25
N THR A 10 -6.07 -3.12 16.31
CA THR A 10 -6.31 -3.47 14.90
C THR A 10 -5.03 -3.96 14.23
N ILE A 11 -5.20 -4.90 13.29
CA ILE A 11 -4.17 -5.32 12.34
C ILE A 11 -4.68 -5.06 10.92
N LEU A 12 -3.82 -4.53 10.06
CA LEU A 12 -4.04 -4.38 8.62
C LEU A 12 -3.04 -5.27 7.88
N PHE A 13 -3.52 -6.24 7.12
CA PHE A 13 -2.69 -7.11 6.28
C PHE A 13 -2.69 -6.58 4.85
N TRP A 14 -1.53 -6.18 4.36
CA TRP A 14 -1.30 -5.81 2.96
C TRP A 14 -0.93 -7.06 2.14
N GLY A 15 -1.03 -6.98 0.80
CA GLY A 15 -0.68 -8.08 -0.10
C GLY A 15 -1.65 -9.28 -0.04
N THR A 16 -2.90 -9.02 0.33
CA THR A 16 -3.96 -10.02 0.45
C THR A 16 -4.83 -10.06 -0.81
N GLU A 17 -5.29 -11.25 -1.20
CA GLU A 17 -6.30 -11.43 -2.26
C GLU A 17 -7.73 -11.18 -1.76
N GLN A 18 -7.93 -10.97 -0.46
CA GLN A 18 -9.25 -10.79 0.18
C GLN A 18 -9.33 -9.47 0.94
N ALA A 19 -8.86 -8.39 0.32
CA ALA A 19 -8.95 -7.05 0.89
C ALA A 19 -10.41 -6.65 1.13
N ASP A 20 -10.67 -6.02 2.28
CA ASP A 20 -11.99 -5.51 2.70
C ASP A 20 -11.95 -4.04 3.10
N THR A 21 -10.77 -3.43 3.06
CA THR A 21 -10.51 -2.05 3.44
C THR A 21 -9.56 -1.42 2.41
N THR A 22 -9.90 -0.25 1.89
CA THR A 22 -9.06 0.52 0.96
C THR A 22 -8.77 1.89 1.55
N ILE A 23 -7.60 2.43 1.23
CA ILE A 23 -7.16 3.77 1.63
C ILE A 23 -6.74 4.51 0.38
N ASP A 24 -7.33 5.67 0.11
CA ASP A 24 -6.89 6.56 -0.97
C ASP A 24 -5.47 7.06 -0.70
N ILE A 25 -4.58 6.83 -1.66
CA ILE A 25 -3.18 7.24 -1.63
C ILE A 25 -2.84 8.23 -2.74
N SER A 26 -3.83 8.75 -3.48
CA SER A 26 -3.64 9.65 -4.61
C SER A 26 -2.77 10.86 -4.25
N GLY A 27 -2.97 11.46 -3.06
CA GLY A 27 -2.16 12.56 -2.54
C GLY A 27 -0.74 12.19 -2.09
N SER A 28 -0.39 10.90 -2.09
CA SER A 28 0.90 10.37 -1.61
C SER A 28 1.67 9.56 -2.66
N MET A 29 1.18 9.52 -3.91
CA MET A 29 1.80 8.75 -4.99
C MET A 29 3.25 9.14 -5.24
N ASP A 30 3.56 10.44 -5.29
CA ASP A 30 4.93 10.92 -5.51
C ASP A 30 5.90 10.45 -4.42
N ALA A 31 5.46 10.45 -3.16
CA ALA A 31 6.28 9.99 -2.05
C ALA A 31 6.52 8.48 -2.12
N LYS A 32 5.50 7.71 -2.47
CA LYS A 32 5.58 6.26 -2.68
C LYS A 32 6.55 5.90 -3.80
N LEU A 33 6.46 6.57 -4.95
CA LEU A 33 7.35 6.36 -6.09
C LEU A 33 8.81 6.57 -5.70
N LYS A 34 9.11 7.70 -5.04
CA LYS A 34 10.46 8.01 -4.54
C LYS A 34 10.96 6.99 -3.52
N ALA A 35 10.08 6.55 -2.60
CA ALA A 35 10.43 5.57 -1.59
C ALA A 35 10.78 4.20 -2.21
N VAL A 36 9.98 3.71 -3.16
CA VAL A 36 10.26 2.43 -3.85
C VAL A 36 11.53 2.53 -4.70
N ALA A 37 11.68 3.61 -5.47
CA ALA A 37 12.85 3.82 -6.32
C ALA A 37 14.17 3.94 -5.52
N ALA A 38 14.11 4.30 -4.23
CA ALA A 38 15.29 4.34 -3.37
C ALA A 38 15.94 2.95 -3.15
N HIS A 39 15.19 1.85 -3.36
CA HIS A 39 15.71 0.48 -3.26
C HIS A 39 16.54 0.06 -4.48
N LYS A 40 17.59 0.84 -4.82
CA LYS A 40 18.36 0.72 -6.07
C LYS A 40 18.80 -0.70 -6.43
N SER A 41 19.25 -1.50 -5.46
CA SER A 41 19.70 -2.87 -5.71
C SER A 41 18.56 -3.84 -6.09
N GLN A 42 17.30 -3.49 -5.80
CA GLN A 42 16.11 -4.28 -6.10
C GLN A 42 15.43 -3.86 -7.41
N MET A 43 15.90 -2.77 -8.02
CA MET A 43 15.30 -2.24 -9.26
C MET A 43 15.73 -3.02 -10.51
N ASP A 44 16.76 -3.88 -10.41
CA ASP A 44 17.19 -4.81 -11.47
C ASP A 44 17.36 -4.17 -12.87
N GLY A 45 17.89 -2.94 -12.90
CA GLY A 45 18.09 -2.20 -14.15
C GLY A 45 16.83 -1.59 -14.77
N ARG A 46 15.65 -1.71 -14.13
CA ARG A 46 14.43 -1.03 -14.56
C ARG A 46 14.60 0.49 -14.55
N THR A 47 14.00 1.13 -15.53
CA THR A 47 13.85 2.57 -15.62
C THR A 47 12.85 3.09 -14.58
N GLU A 48 12.96 4.38 -14.24
CA GLU A 48 12.00 5.03 -13.33
C GLU A 48 10.56 4.92 -13.83
N LYS A 49 10.37 4.97 -15.15
CA LYS A 49 9.05 4.82 -15.77
C LYS A 49 8.49 3.41 -15.59
N GLU A 50 9.30 2.37 -15.77
CA GLU A 50 8.85 0.99 -15.55
C GLU A 50 8.48 0.74 -14.08
N ILE A 51 9.20 1.36 -13.15
CA ILE A 51 8.89 1.30 -11.72
C ILE A 51 7.58 2.05 -11.43
N GLU A 52 7.41 3.24 -12.03
CA GLU A 52 6.20 4.05 -11.88
C GLU A 52 4.96 3.33 -12.42
N ASP A 53 5.05 2.75 -13.61
CA ASP A 53 3.96 2.01 -14.24
C ASP A 53 3.57 0.80 -13.39
N PHE A 54 4.55 0.03 -12.89
CA PHE A 54 4.31 -1.09 -11.98
C PHE A 54 3.61 -0.66 -10.67
N ILE A 55 4.04 0.45 -10.07
CA ILE A 55 3.46 0.95 -8.83
C ILE A 55 2.03 1.44 -9.05
N LYS A 56 1.77 2.13 -10.18
CA LYS A 56 0.44 2.62 -10.54
C LYS A 56 -0.51 1.46 -10.83
N GLU A 57 -0.09 0.47 -11.61
CA GLU A 57 -0.89 -0.72 -11.91
C GLU A 57 -1.33 -1.43 -10.63
N ARG A 58 -0.42 -1.57 -9.66
CA ARG A 58 -0.71 -2.21 -8.36
C ARG A 58 -1.61 -1.38 -7.45
N ALA A 59 -1.59 -0.06 -7.58
CA ALA A 59 -2.39 0.87 -6.79
C ALA A 59 -3.76 1.18 -7.41
N GLN A 60 -3.93 0.93 -8.71
CA GLN A 60 -5.21 1.10 -9.37
C GLN A 60 -6.15 -0.05 -9.01
N LEU A 61 -7.26 0.26 -8.35
CA LEU A 61 -8.40 -0.66 -8.33
C LEU A 61 -9.25 -0.43 -9.57
N GLU A 62 -9.70 -1.52 -10.20
CA GLU A 62 -10.87 -1.49 -11.09
C GLU A 62 -12.14 -1.25 -10.25
N VAL A 63 -12.28 -0.06 -9.66
CA VAL A 63 -13.57 0.34 -9.09
C VAL A 63 -14.42 0.83 -10.24
N GLY A 64 -15.47 0.07 -10.55
CA GLY A 64 -16.47 0.45 -11.54
C GLY A 64 -16.98 1.87 -11.31
N GLY A 65 -16.53 2.79 -12.17
CA GLY A 65 -17.37 3.88 -12.66
C GLY A 65 -17.30 5.25 -12.00
N SER A 66 -16.16 5.75 -11.49
CA SER A 66 -16.09 7.20 -11.19
C SER A 66 -14.72 7.91 -11.22
N GLY A 67 -13.61 7.24 -11.48
CA GLY A 67 -12.31 7.91 -11.63
C GLY A 67 -11.14 6.97 -11.38
N VAL A 68 -9.96 7.35 -11.87
CA VAL A 68 -8.73 6.63 -11.53
C VAL A 68 -8.32 7.07 -10.13
N GLU A 69 -8.78 6.35 -9.11
CA GLU A 69 -8.35 6.55 -7.71
C GLU A 69 -7.24 5.54 -7.39
N PHE A 70 -6.10 6.04 -6.89
CA PHE A 70 -5.01 5.17 -6.44
C PHE A 70 -5.25 4.81 -4.98
N VAL A 71 -5.25 3.52 -4.66
CA VAL A 71 -5.48 3.04 -3.31
C VAL A 71 -4.41 2.05 -2.86
N GLU A 72 -4.32 1.87 -1.54
CA GLU A 72 -3.73 0.69 -0.93
C GLU A 72 -4.81 -0.17 -0.27
N ALA A 73 -4.75 -1.47 -0.51
CA ALA A 73 -5.78 -2.41 -0.13
C ALA A 73 -5.29 -3.34 1.00
N PHE A 74 -6.15 -3.50 2.01
CA PHE A 74 -5.84 -4.25 3.23
C PHE A 74 -6.98 -5.20 3.61
N ARG A 75 -6.63 -6.29 4.28
CA ARG A 75 -7.56 -7.04 5.12
C ARG A 75 -7.46 -6.50 6.54
N LYS A 76 -8.57 -6.05 7.12
CA LYS A 76 -8.61 -5.50 8.46
C LYS A 76 -9.16 -6.50 9.48
N ILE A 77 -8.42 -6.69 10.58
CA ILE A 77 -8.90 -7.43 11.76
C ILE A 77 -8.94 -6.45 12.94
N THR A 78 -10.10 -6.37 13.59
CA THR A 78 -10.28 -5.57 14.82
C THR A 78 -10.42 -6.50 16.02
N PHE A 79 -9.75 -6.18 17.11
CA PHE A 79 -9.89 -6.93 18.35
C PHE A 79 -10.95 -6.27 19.22
N ARG A 80 -11.84 -7.08 19.79
CA ARG A 80 -12.79 -6.60 20.79
C ARG A 80 -12.01 -6.15 22.04
N THR A 81 -12.33 -4.95 22.51
CA THR A 81 -11.91 -4.44 23.82
C THR A 81 -12.59 -5.23 24.91
#